data_AF-A0A921I5A2-F1
#
_entry.id   AF-A0A921I5A2-F1
#
_cell.length_a   1.000
_cell.length_b   1.000
_cell.length_c   1.000
_cell.angle_alpha   90.00
_cell.angle_beta   90.00
_cell.angle_gamma   90.00
#
_symmetry.space_group_name_H-M   'P 1'
#
loop_
_entity.id
_entity.type
_entity.pdbx_description
1 polymer ?
#
loop_
_entity_poly.entity_id
_entity_poly.type
_entity_poly.pdbx_seq_one_letter_code
_entity_poly.pdbx_strand_id
1 'polypeptide(L)' 'MKINKLRLVPKAELTPELEVYYNYTCQEGDYIKTCTVPSPKLDETDLEREKKMLKI' A
#
# COMPACT_ATOMS: atom_id res chain seq x y z
N MET A 1 -15.48 -25.47 2.97
CA MET A 1 -14.71 -24.23 2.75
C MET A 1 -14.16 -23.77 4.09
N LYS A 2 -12.83 -23.65 4.25
CA LYS A 2 -12.25 -23.04 5.45
C LYS A 2 -12.37 -21.52 5.29
N ILE A 3 -13.18 -20.88 6.14
CA ILE A 3 -13.24 -19.42 6.19
C ILE A 3 -11.94 -18.98 6.86
N ASN A 4 -11.05 -18.36 6.09
CA ASN A 4 -9.86 -17.71 6.65
C ASN A 4 -10.34 -16.66 7.66
N LYS A 5 -9.94 -16.80 8.93
CA LYS A 5 -10.24 -15.81 9.96
C LYS A 5 -9.57 -14.49 9.57
N LEU A 6 -10.36 -13.48 9.24
CA LEU A 6 -9.87 -12.11 9.13
C LEU A 6 -9.45 -11.66 10.54
N ARG A 7 -8.19 -11.21 10.67
CA ARG A 7 -7.63 -10.66 11.91
C ARG A 7 -7.22 -9.23 11.66
N LEU A 8 -7.61 -8.33 12.56
CA LEU A 8 -7.05 -6.99 12.64
C LEU A 8 -5.66 -7.06 13.28
N VAL A 9 -4.67 -6.46 12.62
CA VAL A 9 -3.29 -6.39 13.11
C VAL A 9 -3.05 -4.98 13.64
N PRO A 10 -2.71 -4.82 14.93
CA PRO A 10 -2.34 -3.51 15.48
C PRO A 10 -1.09 -2.95 14.79
N LYS A 11 -0.97 -1.62 14.67
CA LYS A 11 0.18 -0.97 14.02
C LYS A 11 1.53 -1.38 14.62
N ALA A 12 1.58 -1.60 15.94
CA ALA A 12 2.79 -2.03 16.64
C ALA A 12 3.24 -3.46 16.30
N GLU A 13 2.37 -4.27 15.69
CA GLU A 13 2.64 -5.67 15.30
C GLU A 13 2.91 -5.81 13.79
N LEU A 14 3.00 -4.70 13.04
CA LEU A 14 3.29 -4.76 11.61
C LEU A 14 4.72 -5.24 11.38
N THR A 15 4.88 -6.20 10.46
CA THR A 15 6.20 -6.55 9.93
C THR A 15 6.69 -5.41 9.03
N PRO A 16 8.00 -5.33 8.75
CA PRO A 16 8.53 -4.36 7.80
C PRO A 16 7.84 -4.40 6.43
N GLU A 17 7.48 -5.60 5.93
CA GLU A 17 6.75 -5.69 4.65
C GLU A 17 5.35 -5.08 4.75
N LEU A 18 4.61 -5.38 5.82
CA LEU A 18 3.25 -4.83 6.02
C LEU A 18 3.25 -3.32 6.24
N GLU A 19 4.32 -2.78 6.84
CA GLU A 19 4.48 -1.35 7.06
C GLU A 19 4.56 -0.57 5.73
N VAL A 20 5.16 -1.13 4.67
CA VAL A 20 5.18 -0.50 3.34
C VAL A 20 3.77 -0.32 2.80
N TYR A 21 2.93 -1.36 2.88
CA TYR A 21 1.54 -1.28 2.44
C TYR A 21 0.72 -0.32 3.31
N TYR A 22 0.87 -0.38 4.63
CA TYR A 22 0.18 0.52 5.55
C TYR A 22 0.54 1.99 5.26
N ASN A 23 1.82 2.29 5.06
CA ASN A 23 2.28 3.63 4.73
C ASN A 23 1.90 4.05 3.32
N TYR A 24 1.67 3.09 2.41
CA TYR A 24 1.19 3.39 1.06
C TYR A 24 -0.29 3.76 1.05
N THR A 25 -1.13 3.06 1.81
CA THR A 25 -2.58 3.30 1.89
C THR A 25 -2.93 4.72 2.36
N CYS A 26 -4.11 5.20 1.97
CA CYS A 26 -4.59 6.56 2.26
C CYS A 26 -4.55 6.86 3.77
N GLN A 27 -3.79 7.89 4.15
CA GLN A 27 -3.88 8.50 5.47
C GLN A 27 -4.96 9.59 5.50
N GLU A 28 -5.23 10.12 6.69
CA GLU A 28 -6.21 11.19 6.85
C GLU A 28 -5.85 12.40 5.98
N GLY A 29 -6.74 12.76 5.05
CA GLY A 29 -6.52 13.84 4.08
C GLY A 29 -6.04 13.39 2.69
N ASP A 30 -5.65 12.13 2.51
CA ASP A 30 -5.37 11.58 1.18
C ASP A 30 -6.66 11.33 0.38
N TYR A 31 -6.59 11.49 -0.94
CA TYR A 31 -7.66 11.12 -1.87
C TYR A 31 -7.18 10.00 -2.80
N ILE A 32 -8.12 9.20 -3.29
CA ILE A 32 -7.81 8.13 -4.25
C ILE A 32 -7.56 8.79 -5.62
N LYS A 33 -6.35 8.60 -6.16
CA LYS A 33 -5.99 8.94 -7.54
C LYS A 33 -5.65 7.67 -8.31
N THR A 34 -5.95 7.67 -9.59
CA THR A 34 -5.52 6.64 -10.53
C THR A 34 -4.32 7.14 -11.32
N CYS A 35 -3.27 6.33 -11.40
CA CYS A 35 -2.14 6.54 -12.29
C CYS A 35 -1.70 5.21 -12.90
N THR A 36 -1.15 5.26 -14.11
CA THR A 36 -0.58 4.08 -14.76
C THR A 36 0.94 4.12 -14.61
N VAL A 37 1.52 3.17 -13.87
CA VAL A 37 2.97 2.99 -13.82
C VAL A 37 3.43 2.37 -15.14
N PRO A 38 4.35 2.99 -15.89
CA PRO A 38 4.90 2.38 -17.10
C PRO A 38 5.74 1.16 -16.73
N SER A 39 5.43 0.00 -17.33
CA SER A 39 6.13 -1.28 -17.09
C SER A 39 6.21 -1.64 -15.60
N PRO A 40 5.06 -1.92 -14.94
CA PRO A 40 5.05 -2.24 -13.52
C PRO A 40 5.80 -3.55 -13.27
N LYS A 41 6.55 -3.59 -12.17
CA LYS A 41 7.22 -4.79 -11.69
C LYS A 41 6.29 -5.69 -10.86
N LEU A 42 5.15 -5.16 -10.44
CA LEU A 42 4.16 -5.79 -9.58
C LEU A 42 4.75 -6.18 -8.22
N ASP A 43 5.64 -5.33 -7.70
CA ASP A 43 6.26 -5.45 -6.39
C ASP A 43 6.12 -4.14 -5.59
N GLU A 44 6.59 -4.13 -4.35
CA GLU A 44 6.52 -2.99 -3.43
C GLU A 44 7.25 -1.73 -3.96
N THR A 45 8.16 -1.87 -4.93
CA THR A 45 8.88 -0.73 -5.51
C THR A 45 7.97 0.12 -6.40
N ASP A 46 6.90 -0.46 -6.95
CA ASP A 46 5.91 0.29 -7.72
C ASP A 46 5.12 1.25 -6.83
N LEU A 47 4.85 0.89 -5.57
CA LEU A 47 4.12 1.72 -4.61
C LEU A 47 4.81 3.07 -4.37
N GLU A 48 6.14 3.06 -4.20
CA GLU A 48 6.92 4.28 -4.07
C GLU A 48 6.93 5.11 -5.35
N ARG A 49 6.97 4.44 -6.51
CA ARG A 49 7.02 5.07 -7.82
C ARG A 49 5.71 5.78 -8.13
N GLU A 50 4.58 5.14 -7.85
CA GLU A 50 3.24 5.73 -7.91
C GLU A 50 3.16 6.98 -7.04
N LYS A 51 3.59 6.90 -5.77
CA LYS A 51 3.60 8.05 -4.87
C LYS A 51 4.43 9.21 -5.41
N LYS A 52 5.59 8.95 -6.02
CA LYS A 52 6.41 10.00 -6.65
C LYS A 52 5.69 10.62 -7.85
N MET A 53 4.99 9.83 -8.66
CA MET A 53 4.21 10.33 -9.81
C MET A 53 3.02 11.19 -9.37
N LEU A 54 2.36 10.85 -8.25
CA LEU A 54 1.16 11.54 -7.77
C LEU A 54 1.43 12.81 -6.95
N LYS A 55 2.68 13.04 -6.50
CA LYS A 55 3.13 14.22 -5.73
C LYS A 55 3.38 15.47 -6.59
N ILE A 56 2.97 15.45 -7.87
CA ILE A 56 3.02 16.57 -8.81
C ILE A 56 1.81 17.50 -8.57
#